data_AF-W1XPV1-F1
#
_entry.id   AF-W1XPV1-F1
#
_cell.length_a   1.000
_cell.length_b   1.000
_cell.length_c   1.000
_cell.angle_alpha   90.00
_cell.angle_beta   90.00
_cell.angle_gamma   90.00
#
_symmetry.space_group_name_H-M   'P 1'
#
loop_
_entity.id
_entity.type
_entity.pdbx_description
1 polymer ?
#
loop_
_entity_poly.entity_id
_entity_poly.type
_entity_poly.pdbx_seq_one_letter_code
_entity_poly.pdbx_strand_id
1 'polypeptide(L)' 'IGGRGSRLSVKYEGDIIHWNIEDPQGKIKTIDVNSKDSNKY' A
#
# COMPACT_ATOMS: atom_id res chain seq x y z
N ILE A 1 1.56 12.61 1.15
CA ILE A 1 2.94 12.18 1.49
C ILE A 1 3.52 11.54 0.24
N GLY A 2 4.47 12.18 -0.44
CA GLY A 2 5.03 11.70 -1.70
C GLY A 2 6.40 12.35 -1.92
N GLY A 3 7.45 11.68 -1.44
CA GLY A 3 8.83 12.07 -1.69
C GLY A 3 9.39 11.29 -2.88
N ARG A 4 10.05 11.99 -3.80
CA ARG A 4 10.88 11.44 -4.90
C ARG A 4 10.20 10.53 -5.93
N GLY A 5 8.95 10.83 -6.30
CA GLY A 5 8.31 10.26 -7.50
C GLY A 5 7.65 8.91 -7.31
N SER A 6 7.64 8.37 -6.09
CA SER A 6 6.82 7.20 -5.80
C SER A 6 5.36 7.60 -5.63
N ARG A 7 4.47 7.00 -6.42
CA ARG A 7 3.02 7.25 -6.35
C ARG A 7 2.37 6.19 -5.48
N LEU A 8 1.94 6.58 -4.29
CA LEU A 8 1.17 5.73 -3.39
C LEU A 8 -0.33 5.83 -3.73
N SER A 9 -0.95 4.69 -4.01
CA SER A 9 -2.40 4.56 -4.20
C SER A 9 -2.93 3.53 -3.21
N VAL A 10 -3.80 3.97 -2.31
CA VAL A 10 -4.43 3.09 -1.32
C VAL A 10 -5.82 2.71 -1.81
N LYS A 11 -6.13 1.41 -1.80
CA LYS A 11 -7.47 0.88 -2.04
C LYS A 11 -7.95 0.14 -0.81
N TYR A 12 -9.24 0.27 -0.51
CA TYR A 12 -9.90 -0.44 0.57
C TYR A 12 -10.82 -1.48 -0.04
N GLU A 13 -10.58 -2.75 0.29
CA GLU A 13 -11.40 -3.88 -0.15
C GLU A 13 -11.88 -4.63 1.10
N GLY A 14 -13.05 -4.22 1.60
CA GLY A 14 -13.59 -4.72 2.85
C GLY A 14 -12.67 -4.42 4.05
N ASP A 15 -12.16 -5.47 4.69
CA ASP A 15 -11.24 -5.40 5.84
C ASP A 15 -9.75 -5.34 5.42
N ILE A 16 -9.47 -5.40 4.11
CA ILE A 16 -8.12 -5.40 3.57
C ILE A 16 -7.82 -4.03 2.96
N ILE A 17 -6.66 -3.49 3.30
CA ILE A 17 -6.14 -2.25 2.77
C ILE A 17 -4.99 -2.58 1.83
N HIS A 18 -5.19 -2.34 0.53
CA HIS A 18 -4.20 -2.56 -0.51
C HIS A 18 -3.40 -1.27 -0.73
N TRP A 19 -2.14 -1.26 -0.35
CA TRP A 19 -1.23 -0.15 -0.57
C TRP A 19 -0.41 -0.42 -1.83
N ASN A 20 -0.70 0.30 -2.89
CA ASN A 20 0.05 0.21 -4.14
C ASN A 20 1.07 1.33 -4.19
N ILE A 21 2.34 0.98 -4.06
CA ILE A 21 3.48 1.90 -4.17
C ILE A 21 4.06 1.70 -5.57
N GLU A 22 3.84 2.67 -6.44
CA GLU A 22 4.52 2.75 -7.72
C GLU A 22 5.85 3.46 -7.51
N ASP A 23 6.96 2.76 -7.77
CA ASP A 23 8.29 3.34 -7.79
C ASP A 23 8.47 4.18 -9.08
N PRO A 24 9.35 5.21 -9.08
CA PRO A 24 9.63 6.04 -10.25
C PRO A 24 10.16 5.27 -11.47
N GLN A 25 10.62 4.03 -11.25
CA GLN A 25 11.10 3.11 -12.29
C GLN A 25 9.95 2.30 -12.93
N GLY A 26 8.70 2.55 -12.55
CA GLY A 26 7.51 1.84 -13.05
C GLY A 26 7.23 0.51 -12.36
N LYS A 27 7.96 0.17 -11.28
CA LYS A 27 7.70 -1.04 -10.49
C LYS A 27 6.59 -0.78 -9.49
N ILE A 28 5.54 -1.59 -9.52
CA ILE A 28 4.45 -1.50 -8.55
C ILE A 28 4.69 -2.54 -7.46
N LYS A 29 4.68 -2.10 -6.21
CA LYS A 29 4.64 -2.95 -5.02
C LYS A 29 3.27 -2.84 -4.37
N THR A 30 2.60 -3.96 -4.19
CA THR A 30 1.35 -4.03 -3.45
C THR A 30 1.61 -4.60 -2.07
N ILE A 31 1.14 -3.90 -1.04
CA ILE A 31 1.18 -4.35 0.36
C ILE A 31 -0.26 -4.49 0.81
N ASP A 32 -0.65 -5.72 1.15
CA ASP A 32 -1.98 -6.02 1.65
C ASP A 32 -1.95 -5.97 3.18
N VAL A 33 -2.55 -4.92 3.73
CA VAL A 33 -2.66 -4.73 5.18
C VAL A 33 -4.07 -5.16 5.58
N ASN A 34 -4.18 -6.32 6.21
CA ASN A 34 -5.44 -6.72 6.83
C ASN A 34 -5.52 -6.11 8.22
N SER A 35 -6.47 -5.20 8.45
CA SER A 35 -6.63 -4.55 9.75
C SER A 35 -7.00 -5.53 10.88
N LYS A 36 -7.46 -6.75 10.56
CA LYS A 36 -7.69 -7.83 11.56
C LYS A 36 -6.40 -8.54 11.99
N ASP A 37 -5.36 -8.59 11.16
CA ASP A 37 -4.06 -9.22 11.51
C ASP A 37 -3.06 -8.22 12.11
N SER A 38 -3.32 -6.92 11.98
CA SER A 38 -2.39 -5.86 12.38
C SER A 38 -2.24 -5.64 13.90
N ASN A 39 -2.86 -6.47 14.74
CA ASN A 39 -2.87 -6.31 16.20
C ASN A 39 -1.98 -7.35 16.95
N LYS A 40 -0.94 -7.88 16.28
CA LYS A 40 -0.05 -8.91 16.82
C LYS A 40 1.41 -8.46 17.06
N TYR A 41 1.66 -7.17 17.30
CA TYR A 41 2.99 -6.71 17.74
C TYR A 41 2.89 -5.66 18.84
#